data_AF-A0A5C8KE42-F1
#
_entry.id   AF-A0A5C8KE42-F1
#
_cell.length_a   1.000
_cell.length_b   1.000
_cell.length_c   1.000
_cell.angle_alpha   90.00
_cell.angle_beta   90.00
_cell.angle_gamma   90.00
#
_symmetry.space_group_name_H-M   'P 1'
#
loop_
_entity.id
_entity.type
_entity.pdbx_description
1 polymer ?
#
loop_
_entity_poly.entity_id
_entity_poly.type
_entity_poly.pdbx_seq_one_letter_code
_entity_poly.pdbx_strand_id
1 'polypeptide(L)'
;MDTPIQNKWYNKTWLVILLLLFIFPVGIYALWKSERIGQLWKIGITVLLVLGIIANLSKDKDKSSSYGEPEEIIIAAPDTVKEEPLTQEQLEAALDANKEEMRRRRLNVAEMDKRIMQARVDFQQELRNHFLDAGLDIEVSVKGKEQDELHLKYALFNAVWKRRFEKEGVFSKWHNMGFQKIVLTDGYDYYDGVTWKKK
;
A
#
# COMPACT_ATOMS: atom_id res chain seq x y z
N MET A 1 -35.45 -32.77 23.80
CA MET A 1 -35.10 -31.61 24.64
C MET A 1 -34.84 -30.46 23.69
N ASP A 2 -35.91 -29.78 23.26
CA ASP A 2 -35.80 -28.66 22.32
C ASP A 2 -35.37 -27.42 23.11
N THR A 3 -34.14 -26.96 22.91
CA THR A 3 -33.64 -25.75 23.57
C THR A 3 -34.35 -24.53 22.99
N PRO A 4 -34.97 -23.65 23.80
CA PRO A 4 -35.56 -22.43 23.28
C PRO A 4 -34.46 -21.56 22.67
N ILE A 5 -34.65 -21.15 21.40
CA ILE A 5 -33.71 -20.28 20.70
C ILE A 5 -33.63 -18.96 21.47
N GLN A 6 -32.56 -18.80 22.25
CA GLN A 6 -32.33 -17.64 23.10
C GLN A 6 -32.11 -16.42 22.20
N ASN A 7 -33.12 -15.56 22.12
CA ASN A 7 -33.04 -14.28 21.42
C ASN A 7 -32.02 -13.38 22.11
N LYS A 8 -30.77 -13.45 21.65
CA LYS A 8 -29.66 -12.57 22.06
C LYS A 8 -30.13 -11.12 22.10
N TRP A 9 -29.84 -10.41 23.19
CA TRP A 9 -30.40 -9.08 23.47
C TRP A 9 -30.11 -8.05 22.35
N TYR A 10 -28.96 -8.16 21.67
CA TYR A 10 -28.53 -7.32 20.55
C TYR A 10 -29.27 -7.57 19.23
N ASN A 11 -30.11 -8.60 19.17
CA ASN A 11 -30.97 -8.84 18.01
C ASN A 11 -32.24 -7.96 18.01
N LYS A 12 -32.53 -7.27 19.11
CA LYS A 12 -33.64 -6.31 19.18
C LYS A 12 -33.16 -4.96 18.64
N THR A 13 -33.44 -4.67 17.38
CA THR A 13 -33.05 -3.44 16.67
C THR A 13 -33.46 -2.17 17.42
N TRP A 14 -34.66 -2.14 18.02
CA TRP A 14 -35.11 -1.01 18.83
C TRP A 14 -34.21 -0.77 20.07
N LEU A 15 -33.75 -1.85 20.74
CA LEU A 15 -32.84 -1.75 21.88
C LEU A 15 -31.45 -1.26 21.43
N VAL A 16 -30.95 -1.73 20.30
CA VAL A 16 -29.67 -1.26 19.74
C VAL A 16 -29.72 0.22 19.38
N ILE A 17 -30.83 0.70 18.80
CA ILE A 17 -31.03 2.12 18.47
C ILE A 17 -31.10 2.98 19.75
N LEU A 18 -31.82 2.51 20.77
CA LEU A 18 -31.88 3.17 22.08
C LEU A 18 -30.48 3.26 22.72
N LEU A 19 -29.71 2.18 22.65
CA LEU A 19 -28.37 2.10 23.24
C LEU A 19 -27.35 2.93 22.43
N LEU A 20 -27.54 3.10 21.13
CA LEU A 20 -26.77 4.02 20.30
C LEU A 20 -27.02 5.50 20.65
N LEU A 21 -28.26 5.84 21.00
CA LEU A 21 -28.66 7.22 21.34
C LEU A 21 -28.25 7.60 22.77
N PHE A 22 -28.25 6.65 23.71
CA PHE A 22 -27.93 6.92 25.13
C PHE A 22 -26.49 6.58 25.53
N ILE A 23 -25.85 5.58 24.88
CA ILE A 23 -24.51 5.07 25.22
C ILE A 23 -23.72 4.82 23.92
N PHE A 24 -23.21 5.92 23.35
CA PHE A 24 -22.59 5.98 22.03
C PHE A 24 -21.54 4.87 21.73
N PRO A 25 -20.60 4.49 22.62
CA PRO A 25 -19.62 3.45 22.25
C PRO A 25 -20.22 2.03 22.22
N VAL A 26 -21.19 1.73 23.09
CA VAL A 26 -21.72 0.38 23.25
C VAL A 26 -22.80 0.08 22.19
N GLY A 27 -23.54 1.10 21.74
CA GLY A 27 -24.54 0.94 20.68
C GLY A 27 -23.92 0.61 19.32
N ILE A 28 -22.79 1.24 19.00
CA ILE A 28 -22.01 0.96 17.79
C ILE A 28 -21.49 -0.48 17.81
N TYR A 29 -21.00 -0.96 18.96
CA TYR A 29 -20.53 -2.32 19.12
C TYR A 29 -21.66 -3.36 18.93
N ALA A 30 -22.84 -3.10 19.51
CA ALA A 30 -24.02 -3.94 19.33
C ALA A 30 -24.50 -3.98 17.87
N LEU A 31 -24.43 -2.85 17.14
CA LEU A 31 -24.71 -2.78 15.71
C LEU A 31 -23.75 -3.66 14.90
N TRP A 32 -22.45 -3.62 15.24
CA TRP A 32 -21.43 -4.44 14.59
C TRP A 32 -21.61 -5.93 14.85
N LYS A 33 -22.06 -6.32 16.05
CA LYS A 33 -22.30 -7.72 16.43
C LYS A 33 -23.63 -8.28 15.91
N SER A 34 -24.58 -7.45 15.50
CA SER A 34 -25.87 -7.92 14.96
C SER A 34 -25.70 -8.66 13.62
N GLU A 35 -26.24 -9.87 13.54
CA GLU A 35 -26.05 -10.80 12.41
C GLU A 35 -27.11 -10.64 11.30
N ARG A 36 -28.13 -9.81 11.53
CA ARG A 36 -29.28 -9.63 10.60
C ARG A 36 -29.01 -8.69 9.44
N ILE A 37 -27.87 -8.02 9.44
CA ILE A 37 -27.52 -6.99 8.46
C ILE A 37 -26.30 -7.49 7.69
N GLY A 38 -26.49 -7.74 6.38
CA GLY A 38 -25.43 -8.18 5.48
C GLY A 38 -24.20 -7.29 5.62
N GLN A 39 -23.01 -7.90 5.63
CA GLN A 39 -21.74 -7.27 5.99
C GLN A 39 -21.50 -5.94 5.25
N LEU A 40 -22.05 -5.80 4.04
CA LEU A 40 -22.00 -4.61 3.17
C LEU A 40 -22.72 -3.37 3.69
N TRP A 41 -23.89 -3.51 4.34
CA TRP A 41 -24.61 -2.33 4.84
C TRP A 41 -23.92 -1.70 6.06
N LYS A 42 -23.13 -2.49 6.81
CA LYS A 42 -22.31 -2.01 7.94
C LYS A 42 -21.20 -1.06 7.49
N ILE A 43 -20.58 -1.33 6.33
CA ILE A 43 -19.57 -0.44 5.73
C ILE A 43 -20.24 0.82 5.18
N GLY A 44 -21.42 0.69 4.55
CA GLY A 44 -22.17 1.84 4.05
C GLY A 44 -22.51 2.86 5.15
N ILE A 45 -23.05 2.42 6.28
CA ILE A 45 -23.45 3.31 7.39
C ILE A 45 -22.23 3.99 8.03
N THR A 46 -21.13 3.27 8.22
CA THR A 46 -19.91 3.83 8.83
C THR A 46 -19.23 4.85 7.92
N VAL A 47 -19.12 4.56 6.62
CA VAL A 47 -18.57 5.49 5.64
C VAL A 47 -19.43 6.75 5.52
N LEU A 48 -20.76 6.61 5.51
CA LEU A 48 -21.69 7.74 5.40
C LEU A 48 -21.67 8.61 6.67
N LEU A 49 -21.55 8.02 7.86
CA LEU A 49 -21.43 8.76 9.12
C LEU A 49 -20.10 9.53 9.20
N VAL A 50 -18.99 8.92 8.78
CA VAL A 50 -17.68 9.58 8.69
C VAL A 50 -17.70 10.71 7.66
N LEU A 51 -18.27 10.48 6.47
CA LEU A 51 -18.47 11.52 5.46
C LEU A 51 -19.37 12.65 5.97
N GLY A 52 -20.43 12.32 6.72
CA GLY A 52 -21.31 13.30 7.34
C GLY A 52 -20.60 14.17 8.38
N ILE A 53 -19.73 13.59 9.22
CA ILE A 53 -18.90 14.34 10.18
C ILE A 53 -17.91 15.25 9.45
N ILE A 54 -17.25 14.75 8.41
CA ILE A 54 -16.31 15.54 7.59
C ILE A 54 -17.03 16.68 6.88
N ALA A 55 -18.22 16.41 6.31
CA ALA A 55 -19.04 17.43 5.66
C ALA A 55 -19.56 18.48 6.66
N ASN A 56 -19.87 18.09 7.90
CA ASN A 56 -20.22 19.03 8.97
C ASN A 56 -18.99 19.86 9.40
N LEU A 57 -17.80 19.26 9.48
CA LEU A 57 -16.53 19.97 9.73
C LEU A 57 -16.11 20.91 8.59
N SER A 58 -16.58 20.68 7.37
CA SER A 58 -16.35 21.58 6.22
C SER A 58 -17.26 22.80 6.22
N LYS A 59 -18.20 22.93 7.17
CA LYS A 59 -19.18 24.04 7.20
C LYS A 59 -18.70 25.31 7.93
N ASP A 60 -17.43 25.39 8.32
CA ASP A 60 -16.85 26.58 8.98
C ASP A 60 -15.47 26.96 8.42
N LYS A 61 -15.31 26.95 7.10
CA LYS A 61 -14.16 27.58 6.42
C LYS A 61 -14.56 28.27 5.13
N ASP A 62 -15.29 29.38 5.26
CA ASP A 62 -15.23 30.42 4.24
C ASP A 62 -14.00 31.29 4.48
N LYS A 63 -13.02 31.21 3.57
CA LYS A 63 -12.43 32.36 2.87
C LYS A 63 -11.37 31.95 1.85
N SER A 64 -11.59 32.45 0.63
CA SER A 64 -10.68 32.57 -0.54
C SER A 64 -10.54 31.30 -1.39
N SER A 65 -10.87 31.25 -2.69
CA SER A 65 -11.14 32.31 -3.67
C SER A 65 -12.01 31.78 -4.82
N SER A 66 -13.12 32.50 -5.05
CA SER A 66 -13.78 32.81 -6.32
C SER A 66 -13.31 32.11 -7.60
N TYR A 67 -14.19 31.32 -8.21
CA TYR A 67 -14.33 31.23 -9.66
C TYR A 67 -15.73 31.69 -10.03
N GLY A 68 -15.82 32.93 -10.48
CA GLY A 68 -16.90 33.42 -11.31
C GLY A 68 -16.50 33.30 -12.77
N GLU A 69 -17.40 32.76 -13.57
CA GLU A 69 -17.55 33.05 -14.99
C GLU A 69 -18.76 34.03 -15.09
N PRO A 70 -18.91 34.92 -16.09
CA PRO A 70 -18.06 35.24 -17.25
C PRO A 70 -17.74 36.76 -17.36
N GLU A 71 -16.69 37.13 -18.09
CA GLU A 71 -16.75 38.33 -18.95
C GLU A 71 -15.77 38.22 -20.12
N GLU A 72 -16.31 38.62 -21.26
CA GLU A 72 -15.81 38.56 -22.62
C GLU A 72 -14.55 39.43 -22.79
N ILE A 73 -13.40 38.82 -23.11
CA ILE A 73 -12.23 39.58 -23.57
C ILE A 73 -12.07 39.34 -25.06
N ILE A 74 -12.40 40.39 -25.80
CA ILE A 74 -12.08 40.61 -27.21
C ILE A 74 -10.54 40.60 -27.31
N ILE A 75 -9.96 39.47 -27.71
CA ILE A 75 -8.54 39.42 -28.10
C ILE A 75 -8.52 39.25 -29.61
N ALA A 76 -8.11 40.33 -30.26
CA ALA A 76 -7.75 40.37 -31.67
C ALA A 76 -6.91 39.15 -32.05
N ALA A 77 -7.28 38.50 -33.15
CA ALA A 77 -6.56 37.38 -33.73
C ALA A 77 -5.06 37.69 -33.84
N PRO A 78 -4.16 36.89 -33.24
CA PRO A 78 -2.82 36.76 -33.77
C PRO A 78 -2.91 35.85 -34.99
N ASP A 79 -2.75 36.48 -36.14
CA ASP A 79 -2.49 35.84 -37.42
C ASP A 79 -1.57 34.62 -37.27
N THR A 80 -2.05 33.49 -37.77
CA THR A 80 -1.28 32.39 -38.39
C THR A 80 -0.05 31.89 -37.63
N VAL A 81 -0.24 30.85 -36.81
CA VAL A 81 0.78 29.79 -36.69
C VAL A 81 0.75 29.02 -38.00
N LYS A 82 1.76 29.24 -38.86
CA LYS A 82 2.06 28.33 -39.96
C LYS A 82 2.57 27.02 -39.36
N GLU A 83 1.76 25.98 -39.39
CA GLU A 83 2.29 24.61 -39.38
C GLU A 83 3.04 24.41 -40.70
N GLU A 84 4.35 24.69 -40.73
CA GLU A 84 5.21 24.17 -41.79
C GLU A 84 5.29 22.64 -41.61
N PRO A 85 4.95 21.83 -42.63
CA PRO A 85 5.08 20.39 -42.53
C PRO A 85 6.57 20.06 -42.37
N LEU A 86 6.90 19.44 -41.24
CA LEU A 86 8.22 18.87 -40.96
C LEU A 86 8.66 18.04 -42.18
N THR A 87 9.83 18.34 -42.77
CA THR A 87 10.29 17.63 -43.96
C THR A 87 10.50 16.14 -43.63
N GLN A 88 10.29 15.22 -44.57
CA GLN A 88 10.43 13.77 -44.32
C GLN A 88 11.78 13.40 -43.67
N GLU A 89 12.85 14.08 -44.08
CA GLU A 89 14.20 13.94 -43.51
C GLU A 89 14.29 14.41 -42.06
N GLN A 90 13.58 15.50 -41.70
CA GLN A 90 13.50 16.01 -40.34
C GLN A 90 12.68 15.06 -39.42
N LEU A 91 11.67 14.38 -39.97
CA LEU A 91 10.87 13.38 -39.26
C LEU A 91 11.67 12.09 -38.99
N GLU A 92 12.39 11.59 -39.99
CA GLU A 92 13.26 10.41 -39.86
C GLU A 92 14.41 10.65 -38.89
N ALA A 93 15.08 11.80 -38.97
CA ALA A 93 16.12 12.19 -38.02
C ALA A 93 15.59 12.31 -36.58
N ALA A 94 14.37 12.82 -36.38
CA ALA A 94 13.74 12.90 -35.06
C ALA A 94 13.36 11.51 -34.50
N LEU A 95 12.92 10.57 -35.36
CA LEU A 95 12.62 9.19 -34.97
C LEU A 95 13.89 8.43 -34.54
N ASP A 96 14.98 8.58 -35.29
CA ASP A 96 16.27 7.93 -34.98
C ASP A 96 16.89 8.52 -33.71
N ALA A 97 16.81 9.84 -33.52
CA ALA A 97 17.26 10.49 -32.29
C ALA A 97 16.48 9.99 -31.06
N ASN A 98 15.14 9.89 -31.16
CA ASN A 98 14.29 9.39 -30.07
C ASN A 98 14.56 7.90 -29.78
N LYS A 99 14.78 7.09 -30.82
CA LYS A 99 15.15 5.67 -30.67
C LYS A 99 16.48 5.49 -29.96
N GLU A 100 17.48 6.29 -30.30
CA GLU A 100 18.79 6.27 -29.65
C GLU A 100 18.71 6.78 -28.20
N GLU A 101 17.91 7.81 -27.93
CA GLU A 101 17.66 8.28 -26.57
C GLU A 101 16.98 7.20 -25.71
N MET A 102 15.96 6.52 -26.25
CA MET A 102 15.29 5.42 -25.57
C MET A 102 16.24 4.25 -25.30
N ARG A 103 17.17 3.96 -26.23
CA ARG A 103 18.22 2.95 -26.02
C ARG A 103 19.13 3.34 -24.85
N ARG A 104 19.60 4.59 -24.81
CA ARG A 104 20.45 5.10 -23.71
C ARG A 104 19.72 5.06 -22.37
N ARG A 105 18.47 5.51 -22.32
CA ARG A 105 17.62 5.45 -21.12
C ARG A 105 17.46 4.00 -20.62
N ARG A 106 17.20 3.05 -21.52
CA ARG A 106 17.09 1.62 -21.18
C ARG A 106 18.39 1.04 -20.62
N LEU A 107 19.53 1.40 -21.20
CA LEU A 107 20.84 0.96 -20.71
C LEU A 107 21.11 1.51 -19.30
N ASN A 108 20.87 2.80 -19.07
CA ASN A 108 21.03 3.42 -17.76
C ASN A 108 20.12 2.77 -16.71
N VAL A 109 18.86 2.51 -17.03
CA VAL A 109 17.93 1.81 -16.13
C VAL A 109 18.44 0.39 -15.82
N ALA A 110 18.90 -0.35 -16.82
CA ALA A 110 19.44 -1.69 -16.61
C ALA A 110 20.72 -1.68 -15.75
N GLU A 111 21.58 -0.67 -15.88
CA GLU A 111 22.74 -0.48 -15.01
C GLU A 111 22.33 -0.14 -13.57
N MET A 112 21.32 0.73 -13.40
CA MET A 112 20.76 1.04 -12.08
C MET A 112 20.17 -0.21 -11.42
N ASP A 113 19.41 -1.01 -12.15
CA ASP A 113 18.82 -2.26 -11.65
C ASP A 113 19.92 -3.24 -11.22
N LYS A 114 20.99 -3.38 -12.00
CA LYS A 114 22.15 -4.20 -11.62
C LYS A 114 22.78 -3.73 -10.31
N ARG A 115 22.94 -2.42 -10.13
CA ARG A 115 23.50 -1.85 -8.90
C ARG A 115 22.58 -2.10 -7.70
N ILE A 116 21.27 -2.00 -7.88
CA ILE A 116 20.28 -2.30 -6.83
C ILE A 116 20.34 -3.79 -6.47
N MET A 117 20.37 -4.68 -7.45
CA MET A 117 20.50 -6.12 -7.23
C MET A 117 21.79 -6.44 -6.45
N GLN A 118 22.92 -5.84 -6.84
CA GLN A 118 24.18 -6.03 -6.12
C GLN A 118 24.10 -5.56 -4.67
N ALA A 119 23.53 -4.37 -4.43
CA ALA A 119 23.36 -3.85 -3.07
C ALA A 119 22.51 -4.77 -2.18
N ARG A 120 21.51 -5.47 -2.74
CA ARG A 120 20.73 -6.46 -1.99
C ARG A 120 21.53 -7.72 -1.66
N VAL A 121 22.41 -8.16 -2.56
CA VAL A 121 23.34 -9.26 -2.31
C VAL A 121 24.38 -8.88 -1.26
N ASP A 122 24.92 -7.67 -1.30
CA ASP A 122 25.86 -7.18 -0.29
C ASP A 122 25.17 -7.08 1.08
N PHE A 123 23.95 -6.56 1.12
CA PHE A 123 23.12 -6.52 2.32
C PHE A 123 22.86 -7.92 2.93
N GLN A 124 22.73 -8.96 2.11
CA GLN A 124 22.62 -10.34 2.59
C GLN A 124 23.82 -10.71 3.49
N GLN A 125 25.04 -10.38 3.05
CA GLN A 125 26.26 -10.71 3.78
C GLN A 125 26.36 -9.90 5.06
N GLU A 126 26.06 -8.60 5.00
CA GLU A 126 26.03 -7.73 6.18
C GLU A 126 25.02 -8.22 7.22
N LEU A 127 23.80 -8.55 6.78
CA LEU A 127 22.75 -9.04 7.67
C LEU A 127 23.11 -10.39 8.29
N ARG A 128 23.71 -11.30 7.50
CA ARG A 128 24.20 -12.58 8.02
C ARG A 128 25.28 -12.37 9.08
N ASN A 129 26.27 -11.52 8.80
CA ASN A 129 27.34 -11.23 9.75
C ASN A 129 26.79 -10.62 11.04
N HIS A 130 25.84 -9.69 10.93
CA HIS A 130 25.15 -9.12 12.09
C HIS A 130 24.45 -10.19 12.95
N PHE A 131 23.84 -11.21 12.35
CA PHE A 131 23.26 -12.32 13.12
C PHE A 131 24.34 -13.19 13.78
N LEU A 132 25.44 -13.48 13.08
CA LEU A 132 26.55 -14.23 13.63
C LEU A 132 27.20 -13.52 14.82
N ASP A 133 27.38 -12.20 14.73
CA ASP A 133 27.90 -11.36 15.82
C ASP A 133 26.95 -11.35 17.03
N ALA A 134 25.65 -11.48 16.78
CA ALA A 134 24.63 -11.67 17.82
C ALA A 134 24.55 -13.11 18.37
N GLY A 135 25.40 -14.03 17.87
CA GLY A 135 25.41 -15.44 18.27
C GLY A 135 24.26 -16.27 17.68
N LEU A 136 23.65 -15.81 16.59
CA LEU A 136 22.54 -16.48 15.91
C LEU A 136 23.02 -17.03 14.56
N ASP A 137 22.94 -18.35 14.36
CA ASP A 137 23.27 -18.99 13.08
C ASP A 137 22.07 -18.96 12.11
N ILE A 138 21.74 -17.76 11.64
CA ILE A 138 20.68 -17.54 10.67
C ILE A 138 21.27 -17.54 9.27
N GLU A 139 20.84 -18.50 8.45
CA GLU A 139 21.16 -18.53 7.03
C GLU A 139 20.33 -17.47 6.31
N VAL A 140 20.99 -16.49 5.69
CA VAL A 140 20.34 -15.41 4.94
C VAL A 140 20.63 -15.61 3.46
N SER A 141 19.58 -15.66 2.65
CA SER A 141 19.68 -15.77 1.19
C SER A 141 18.75 -14.78 0.51
N VAL A 142 19.18 -14.27 -0.64
CA VAL A 142 18.34 -13.44 -1.51
C VAL A 142 17.97 -14.24 -2.75
N LYS A 143 16.70 -14.14 -3.14
CA LYS A 143 16.10 -14.85 -4.27
C LYS A 143 15.24 -13.91 -5.11
N GLY A 144 14.75 -14.44 -6.23
CA GLY A 144 13.92 -13.69 -7.18
C GLY A 144 14.76 -13.13 -8.33
N LYS A 145 14.08 -12.81 -9.44
CA LYS A 145 14.74 -12.29 -10.66
C LYS A 145 15.46 -10.97 -10.40
N GLU A 146 14.90 -10.14 -9.52
CA GLU A 146 15.44 -8.84 -9.13
C GLU A 146 16.12 -8.90 -7.74
N GLN A 147 16.38 -10.08 -7.20
CA GLN A 147 16.93 -10.24 -5.85
C GLN A 147 16.06 -9.53 -4.79
N ASP A 148 14.73 -9.57 -4.93
CA ASP A 148 13.76 -8.85 -4.11
C ASP A 148 13.08 -9.74 -3.04
N GLU A 149 13.41 -11.02 -2.97
CA GLU A 149 12.96 -11.93 -1.93
C GLU A 149 14.07 -12.21 -0.91
N LEU A 150 13.86 -11.86 0.36
CA LEU A 150 14.77 -12.17 1.45
C LEU A 150 14.31 -13.44 2.18
N HIS A 151 15.15 -14.47 2.21
CA HIS A 151 14.86 -15.76 2.83
C HIS A 151 15.79 -15.96 4.01
N LEU A 152 15.22 -16.01 5.21
CA LEU A 152 15.94 -16.31 6.44
C LEU A 152 15.58 -17.73 6.87
N LYS A 153 16.60 -18.54 7.10
CA LYS A 153 16.46 -19.90 7.60
C LYS A 153 17.17 -20.05 8.94
N TYR A 154 16.45 -20.51 9.95
CA TYR A 154 16.99 -20.74 11.28
C TYR A 154 16.18 -21.79 12.02
N ALA A 155 16.85 -22.80 12.57
CA ALA A 155 16.20 -23.95 13.21
C ALA A 155 15.26 -23.58 14.38
N LEU A 156 15.45 -22.41 15.00
CA LEU A 156 14.57 -21.95 16.09
C LEU A 156 13.45 -21.01 15.63
N PHE A 157 13.27 -20.78 14.32
CA PHE A 157 12.17 -19.95 13.84
C PHE A 157 10.82 -20.58 14.13
N ASN A 158 9.93 -19.74 14.62
CA ASN A 158 8.56 -20.07 14.96
C ASN A 158 7.73 -18.77 15.01
N ALA A 159 6.46 -18.87 15.36
CA ALA A 159 5.56 -17.72 15.43
C ALA A 159 6.03 -16.60 16.39
N VAL A 160 6.82 -16.92 17.43
CA VAL A 160 7.38 -15.93 18.36
C VAL A 160 8.39 -15.03 17.66
N TRP A 161 9.25 -15.61 16.82
CA TRP A 161 10.22 -14.84 16.03
C TRP A 161 9.55 -13.90 15.04
N LYS A 162 8.54 -14.38 14.31
CA LYS A 162 7.74 -13.51 13.43
C LYS A 162 7.14 -12.35 14.21
N ARG A 163 6.50 -12.62 15.35
CA ARG A 163 5.88 -11.59 16.18
C ARG A 163 6.90 -10.58 16.70
N ARG A 164 8.12 -11.02 17.03
CA ARG A 164 9.23 -10.13 17.43
C ARG A 164 9.64 -9.21 16.29
N PHE A 165 9.88 -9.75 15.10
CA PHE A 165 10.26 -8.96 13.92
C PHE A 165 9.16 -7.98 13.48
N GLU A 166 7.89 -8.34 13.62
CA GLU A 166 6.76 -7.42 13.42
C GLU A 166 6.79 -6.27 14.42
N LYS A 167 6.94 -6.56 15.72
CA LYS A 167 6.94 -5.55 16.79
C LYS A 167 8.12 -4.58 16.67
N GLU A 168 9.27 -5.08 16.26
CA GLU A 168 10.48 -4.28 16.05
C GLU A 168 10.46 -3.54 14.70
N GLY A 169 9.45 -3.76 13.85
CA GLY A 169 9.32 -3.09 12.54
C GLY A 169 10.38 -3.53 11.52
N VAL A 170 11.05 -4.65 11.76
CA VAL A 170 12.16 -5.15 10.93
C VAL A 170 11.70 -5.44 9.51
N PHE A 171 10.50 -6.01 9.37
CA PHE A 171 9.89 -6.29 8.08
C PHE A 171 9.66 -5.03 7.23
N SER A 172 9.17 -3.95 7.85
CA SER A 172 8.99 -2.67 7.16
C SER A 172 10.32 -2.04 6.78
N LYS A 173 11.35 -2.17 7.62
CA LYS A 173 12.71 -1.69 7.33
C LYS A 173 13.29 -2.38 6.10
N TRP A 174 13.21 -3.72 6.04
CA TRP A 174 13.67 -4.48 4.88
C TRP A 174 12.82 -4.20 3.62
N HIS A 175 11.51 -3.99 3.77
CA HIS A 175 10.67 -3.58 2.66
C HIS A 175 11.11 -2.24 2.06
N ASN A 176 11.42 -1.26 2.92
CA ASN A 176 11.92 0.05 2.50
C ASN A 176 13.31 -0.03 1.83
N MET A 177 14.09 -1.07 2.11
CA MET A 177 15.36 -1.37 1.42
C MET A 177 15.15 -2.00 0.03
N GLY A 178 13.92 -2.34 -0.33
CA GLY A 178 13.54 -2.81 -1.66
C GLY A 178 13.10 -4.28 -1.73
N PHE A 179 13.06 -4.99 -0.61
CA PHE A 179 12.57 -6.37 -0.57
C PHE A 179 11.03 -6.41 -0.63
N GLN A 180 10.47 -7.18 -1.55
CA GLN A 180 9.01 -7.33 -1.72
C GLN A 180 8.46 -8.56 -0.98
N LYS A 181 9.33 -9.48 -0.58
CA LYS A 181 8.94 -10.69 0.12
C LYS A 181 10.01 -11.06 1.13
N ILE A 182 9.58 -11.39 2.34
CA ILE A 182 10.46 -11.84 3.41
C ILE A 182 9.90 -13.16 3.92
N VAL A 183 10.73 -14.19 3.92
CA VAL A 183 10.38 -15.55 4.31
C VAL A 183 11.22 -15.96 5.52
N LEU A 184 10.56 -16.49 6.54
CA LEU A 184 11.16 -17.14 7.70
C LEU A 184 10.85 -18.63 7.63
N THR A 185 11.87 -19.47 7.72
CA THR A 185 11.70 -20.92 7.77
C THR A 185 12.66 -21.59 8.73
N ASP A 186 12.23 -22.66 9.39
CA ASP A 186 13.12 -23.51 10.19
C ASP A 186 13.85 -24.58 9.36
N GLY A 187 13.49 -24.71 8.07
CA GLY A 187 13.99 -25.77 7.19
C GLY A 187 13.20 -27.08 7.27
N TYR A 188 12.13 -27.13 8.06
CA TYR A 188 11.24 -28.28 8.24
C TYR A 188 9.79 -27.88 7.96
N ASP A 189 8.97 -27.68 9.00
CA ASP A 189 7.52 -27.44 8.90
C ASP A 189 7.12 -25.98 9.15
N TYR A 190 8.00 -25.15 9.72
CA TYR A 190 7.74 -23.73 9.86
C TYR A 190 8.08 -22.97 8.57
N TYR A 191 7.05 -22.35 7.99
CA TYR A 191 7.17 -21.43 6.87
C TYR A 191 6.17 -20.28 7.06
N ASP A 192 6.71 -19.08 7.29
CA ASP A 192 5.89 -17.88 7.46
C ASP A 192 6.63 -16.65 6.93
N GLY A 193 5.94 -15.54 6.77
CA GLY A 193 6.55 -14.33 6.22
C GLY A 193 5.56 -13.23 5.89
N VAL A 194 6.06 -12.27 5.12
CA VAL A 194 5.31 -11.10 4.67
C VAL A 194 5.59 -10.87 3.20
N THR A 195 4.58 -10.44 2.47
CA THR A 195 4.67 -10.17 1.03
C THR A 195 3.94 -8.88 0.74
N TRP A 196 4.59 -7.99 0.01
CA TRP A 196 4.01 -6.75 -0.47
C TRP A 196 3.76 -6.84 -1.97
N LYS A 197 2.69 -6.18 -2.41
CA LYS A 197 2.43 -6.02 -3.85
C LYS A 197 3.39 -4.97 -4.38
N LYS A 198 4.12 -5.32 -5.43
CA LYS A 198 4.89 -4.37 -6.22
C LYS A 198 3.92 -3.31 -6.76
N LYS A 199 4.19 -2.04 -6.48
CA LYS A 199 3.42 -0.91 -6.99
C LYS A 199 3.70 -0.70 -8.47
#